data_AF-A0A814TE51-F1
#
_entry.id   AF-A0A814TE51-F1
#
_cell.length_a   1.000
_cell.length_b   1.000
_cell.length_c   1.000
_cell.angle_alpha   90.00
_cell.angle_beta   90.00
_cell.angle_gamma   90.00
#
_symmetry.space_group_name_H-M   'P 1'
#
loop_
_entity.id
_entity.type
_entity.pdbx_description
1 polymer ?
#
loop_
_entity_poly.entity_id
_entity_poly.type
_entity_poly.pdbx_seq_one_letter_code
_entity_poly.pdbx_strand_id
1 'polypeptide(L)'
;MTYRKDMLTMYFKRIFTQREWNDTFLQYLSHIGKMHTNKAGASSINVEYMHINALLGFLEHLLVDVLWSAENLDDKTRQATIMAINKFFWIQNDFFTMHYTKTDNDSSTSNETPTKKNKFCCI
;
A
#
# COMPACT_ATOMS: atom_id res chain seq x y z
N MET A 1 -3.01 -19.55 -5.03
CA MET A 1 -3.35 -18.24 -5.64
C MET A 1 -4.63 -17.61 -5.04
N THR A 2 -5.53 -18.41 -4.46
CA THR A 2 -6.82 -18.00 -3.86
C THR A 2 -6.66 -16.89 -2.80
N TYR A 3 -5.73 -17.07 -1.86
CA TYR A 3 -5.53 -16.15 -0.73
C TYR A 3 -5.29 -14.68 -1.11
N ARG A 4 -4.42 -14.38 -2.09
CA ARG A 4 -4.13 -12.98 -2.48
C ARG A 4 -5.31 -12.30 -3.19
N LYS A 5 -6.07 -13.07 -3.98
CA LYS A 5 -7.28 -12.57 -4.64
C LYS A 5 -8.39 -12.30 -3.63
N ASP A 6 -8.52 -13.17 -2.63
CA ASP A 6 -9.49 -12.99 -1.56
C ASP A 6 -9.18 -11.75 -0.71
N MET A 7 -7.91 -11.50 -0.40
CA MET A 7 -7.48 -10.30 0.33
C MET A 7 -7.81 -9.01 -0.43
N LEU A 8 -7.53 -8.98 -1.74
CA LEU A 8 -7.90 -7.84 -2.58
C LEU A 8 -9.43 -7.65 -2.63
N THR A 9 -10.19 -8.74 -2.71
CA THR A 9 -11.65 -8.70 -2.68
C THR A 9 -12.18 -8.13 -1.36
N MET A 10 -11.63 -8.57 -0.22
CA MET A 10 -11.99 -8.06 1.10
C MET A 10 -11.64 -6.58 1.25
N TYR A 11 -10.48 -6.17 0.74
CA TYR A 11 -10.05 -4.77 0.71
C TYR A 11 -11.01 -3.89 -0.08
N PHE A 12 -11.40 -4.29 -1.31
CA PHE A 12 -12.37 -3.54 -2.09
C PHE A 12 -13.76 -3.49 -1.46
N LYS A 13 -14.24 -4.61 -0.91
CA LYS A 13 -15.48 -4.61 -0.14
C LYS A 13 -15.40 -3.59 1.01
N ARG A 14 -14.29 -3.57 1.74
CA ARG A 14 -14.09 -2.61 2.84
C ARG A 14 -14.12 -1.17 2.35
N ILE A 15 -13.41 -0.82 1.29
CA ILE A 15 -13.37 0.54 0.73
C ILE A 15 -14.74 0.98 0.22
N PHE A 16 -15.35 0.20 -0.66
CA PHE A 16 -16.55 0.63 -1.39
C PHE A 16 -17.81 0.64 -0.51
N THR A 17 -17.78 -0.04 0.63
CA THR A 17 -18.86 0.01 1.62
C THR A 17 -18.63 1.03 2.73
N GLN A 18 -17.42 1.61 2.82
CA GLN A 18 -17.09 2.56 3.87
C GLN A 18 -17.83 3.88 3.64
N ARG A 19 -18.58 4.33 4.65
CA ARG A 19 -19.32 5.60 4.62
C ARG A 19 -18.57 6.74 5.32
N GLU A 20 -17.77 6.40 6.33
CA GLU A 20 -17.11 7.39 7.21
C GLU A 20 -15.60 7.43 6.98
N TRP A 21 -15.05 8.61 6.75
CA TRP A 21 -13.60 8.84 6.59
C TRP A 21 -12.97 9.29 7.91
N ASN A 22 -13.03 8.41 8.91
CA ASN A 22 -12.49 8.68 10.24
C ASN A 22 -11.01 8.23 10.38
N ASP A 23 -10.37 8.66 11.45
CA ASP A 23 -8.97 8.35 11.74
C ASP A 23 -8.70 6.84 11.73
N THR A 24 -9.62 6.02 12.24
CA THR A 24 -9.51 4.55 12.23
C THR A 24 -9.44 4.00 10.80
N PHE A 25 -10.26 4.53 9.88
CA PHE A 25 -10.22 4.13 8.48
C PHE A 25 -8.94 4.61 7.79
N LEU A 26 -8.49 5.84 8.05
CA LEU A 26 -7.23 6.36 7.51
C LEU A 26 -6.02 5.55 8.01
N GLN A 27 -6.00 5.17 9.29
CA GLN A 27 -4.99 4.27 9.85
C GLN A 27 -5.02 2.90 9.19
N TYR A 28 -6.21 2.37 8.89
CA TYR A 28 -6.35 1.13 8.12
C TYR A 28 -5.73 1.27 6.72
N LEU A 29 -6.05 2.33 5.96
CA LEU A 29 -5.48 2.55 4.62
C LEU A 29 -3.95 2.66 4.67
N SER A 30 -3.42 3.35 5.67
CA SER A 30 -1.97 3.45 5.93
C SER A 30 -1.37 2.09 6.27
N HIS A 31 -2.04 1.29 7.10
CA HIS A 31 -1.56 -0.03 7.49
C HIS A 31 -1.46 -1.01 6.31
N ILE A 32 -2.40 -0.95 5.35
CA ILE A 32 -2.29 -1.75 4.12
C ILE A 32 -0.99 -1.43 3.37
N GLY A 33 -0.57 -0.15 3.33
CA GLY A 33 0.69 0.24 2.71
C GLY A 33 1.88 -0.36 3.42
N LYS A 34 1.87 -0.27 4.75
CA LYS A 34 2.90 -0.86 5.60
C LYS A 34 3.04 -2.38 5.38
N MET A 35 1.94 -3.11 5.19
CA MET A 35 1.95 -4.56 4.92
C MET A 35 2.68 -4.99 3.65
N HIS A 36 2.93 -4.08 2.71
CA HIS A 36 3.70 -4.36 1.50
C HIS A 36 5.21 -4.12 1.68
N THR A 37 5.61 -3.60 2.83
CA THR A 37 7.01 -3.37 3.21
C THR A 37 7.45 -4.41 4.25
N ASN A 38 8.77 -4.50 4.47
CA ASN A 38 9.32 -5.28 5.57
C ASN A 38 9.06 -4.67 6.97
N LYS A 39 8.38 -3.52 7.05
CA LYS A 39 8.08 -2.80 8.30
C LYS A 39 6.85 -3.37 9.03
N ALA A 40 6.08 -4.26 8.41
CA ALA A 40 4.91 -4.90 9.03
C ALA A 40 5.02 -6.43 9.05
N GLY A 41 4.91 -7.02 10.25
CA GLY A 41 4.61 -8.43 10.48
C GLY A 41 5.65 -9.43 9.92
N ALA A 42 5.57 -9.74 8.63
CA ALA A 42 6.38 -10.74 7.96
C ALA A 42 7.57 -10.09 7.24
N SER A 43 8.77 -10.28 7.76
CA SER A 43 10.02 -9.77 7.17
C SER A 43 10.31 -10.27 5.75
N SER A 44 9.62 -11.33 5.30
CA SER A 44 9.74 -11.90 3.96
C SER A 44 8.96 -11.12 2.88
N ILE A 45 8.10 -10.17 3.25
CA ILE A 45 7.36 -9.35 2.30
C ILE A 45 8.06 -8.00 2.15
N ASN A 46 8.59 -7.73 0.95
CA ASN A 46 9.14 -6.44 0.58
C ASN A 46 8.88 -6.20 -0.90
N VAL A 47 7.77 -5.53 -1.22
CA VAL A 47 7.38 -5.22 -2.59
C VAL A 47 7.94 -3.86 -2.96
N GLU A 48 8.63 -3.75 -4.10
CA GLU A 48 9.11 -2.44 -4.56
C GLU A 48 7.94 -1.49 -4.86
N TYR A 49 8.07 -0.23 -4.46
CA TYR A 49 7.02 0.78 -4.64
C TYR A 49 6.59 0.94 -6.10
N MET A 50 7.48 0.73 -7.07
CA MET A 50 7.13 0.75 -8.50
C MET A 50 6.05 -0.29 -8.84
N HIS A 51 6.12 -1.50 -8.27
CA HIS A 51 5.13 -2.54 -8.51
C HIS A 51 3.79 -2.23 -7.86
N ILE A 52 3.82 -1.57 -6.71
CA ILE A 52 2.62 -1.07 -6.04
C ILE A 52 1.92 -0.03 -6.90
N ASN A 53 2.66 0.94 -7.44
CA ASN A 53 2.09 1.97 -8.32
C ASN A 53 1.54 1.38 -9.62
N ALA A 54 2.25 0.42 -10.22
CA ALA A 54 1.76 -0.28 -11.40
C ALA A 54 0.42 -0.98 -11.14
N LEU A 55 0.28 -1.63 -9.99
CA LEU A 55 -0.97 -2.28 -9.60
C LEU A 55 -2.09 -1.27 -9.30
N LEU A 56 -1.82 -0.21 -8.55
CA LEU A 56 -2.82 0.81 -8.24
C LEU A 56 -3.34 1.48 -9.51
N GLY A 57 -2.44 1.85 -10.43
CA GLY A 57 -2.82 2.43 -11.73
C GLY A 57 -3.64 1.47 -12.59
N PHE A 58 -3.28 0.18 -12.61
CA PHE A 58 -4.07 -0.85 -13.30
C PHE A 58 -5.48 -0.98 -12.72
N LEU A 59 -5.61 -1.00 -11.39
CA LEU A 59 -6.90 -1.13 -10.72
C LEU A 59 -7.78 0.11 -10.92
N GLU A 60 -7.19 1.30 -10.82
CA GLU A 60 -7.89 2.55 -11.11
C GLU A 60 -8.42 2.56 -12.55
N HIS A 61 -7.56 2.24 -13.52
CA HIS A 61 -7.95 2.19 -14.94
C HIS A 61 -9.08 1.20 -15.19
N LEU A 62 -8.97 -0.02 -14.65
CA LEU A 62 -10.00 -1.05 -14.80
C LEU A 62 -11.35 -0.61 -14.21
N LEU A 63 -11.33 0.03 -13.04
CA LEU A 63 -12.56 0.52 -12.42
C LEU A 63 -13.19 1.66 -13.22
N VAL A 64 -12.38 2.56 -13.78
CA VAL A 64 -12.88 3.62 -14.68
C VAL A 64 -13.51 3.03 -15.94
N ASP A 65 -12.88 2.04 -16.57
CA ASP A 65 -13.40 1.37 -17.75
C ASP A 65 -14.74 0.65 -17.49
N VAL A 66 -14.83 -0.06 -16.36
CA VAL A 66 -16.08 -0.71 -15.92
C VAL A 66 -17.19 0.32 -15.68
N LEU A 67 -16.87 1.44 -15.03
CA LEU A 67 -17.83 2.51 -14.79
C LEU A 67 -18.26 3.20 -16.07
N TRP A 68 -17.37 3.32 -17.06
CA TRP A 68 -17.72 3.88 -18.36
C TRP A 68 -18.64 2.96 -19.16
N SER A 69 -18.41 1.65 -19.08
CA SER A 69 -19.20 0.63 -19.80
C SER A 69 -20.53 0.29 -19.12
N ALA A 70 -20.79 0.79 -17.90
CA ALA A 70 -22.01 0.50 -17.18
C ALA A 70 -23.24 1.21 -17.80
N GLU A 71 -24.22 0.44 -18.27
CA GLU A 71 -25.43 0.97 -18.92
C GLU A 71 -26.44 1.59 -17.92
N ASN A 72 -26.37 1.19 -16.64
CA ASN A 72 -27.38 1.52 -15.63
C ASN A 72 -27.03 2.74 -14.75
N LEU A 73 -26.11 3.61 -15.19
CA LEU A 73 -25.67 4.79 -14.46
C LEU A 73 -25.96 6.06 -15.25
N ASP A 74 -26.61 7.04 -14.64
CA ASP A 74 -26.73 8.37 -15.24
C ASP A 74 -25.35 9.06 -15.31
N ASP A 75 -25.19 9.97 -16.27
CA ASP A 75 -23.90 10.60 -16.55
C ASP A 75 -23.34 11.38 -15.35
N LYS A 76 -24.21 12.02 -14.56
CA LYS A 76 -23.78 12.80 -13.40
C LYS A 76 -23.23 11.87 -12.31
N THR A 77 -23.92 10.78 -12.02
CA THR A 77 -23.44 9.78 -11.06
C THR A 77 -22.16 9.13 -11.58
N ARG A 78 -22.10 8.73 -12.86
CA ARG A 78 -20.91 8.15 -13.49
C ARG A 78 -19.69 9.06 -13.34
N GLN A 79 -19.81 10.33 -13.71
CA GLN A 79 -18.74 11.30 -13.60
C GLN A 79 -18.30 11.47 -12.13
N ALA A 80 -19.26 11.62 -11.21
CA ALA A 80 -18.96 11.78 -9.79
C ALA A 80 -18.24 10.55 -9.22
N THR A 81 -18.66 9.34 -9.60
CA THR A 81 -18.03 8.09 -9.16
C THR A 81 -16.61 7.96 -9.72
N ILE A 82 -16.39 8.26 -11.00
CA ILE A 82 -15.04 8.24 -11.61
C ILE A 82 -14.10 9.20 -10.87
N MET A 83 -14.54 10.44 -10.60
CA MET A 83 -13.74 11.40 -9.85
C MET A 83 -13.47 10.95 -8.41
N ALA A 84 -14.43 10.30 -7.76
CA ALA A 84 -14.24 9.76 -6.42
C ALA A 84 -13.23 8.62 -6.39
N ILE A 85 -13.27 7.70 -7.37
CA ILE A 85 -12.31 6.60 -7.49
C ILE A 85 -10.90 7.14 -7.74
N ASN A 86 -10.74 8.09 -8.67
CA ASN A 86 -9.44 8.71 -8.93
C ASN A 86 -8.85 9.30 -7.65
N LYS A 87 -9.59 10.17 -6.95
CA LYS A 87 -9.17 10.76 -5.67
C LYS A 87 -8.81 9.71 -4.63
N PHE A 88 -9.58 8.63 -4.53
CA PHE A 88 -9.31 7.53 -3.60
C PHE A 88 -7.94 6.90 -3.87
N PHE A 89 -7.62 6.56 -5.12
CA PHE A 89 -6.35 5.92 -5.46
C PHE A 89 -5.15 6.85 -5.24
N TRP A 90 -5.29 8.16 -5.50
CA TRP A 90 -4.27 9.15 -5.14
C TRP A 90 -4.00 9.19 -3.63
N ILE A 91 -5.05 9.29 -2.81
CA ILE A 91 -4.91 9.30 -1.34
C ILE A 91 -4.29 7.98 -0.85
N GLN A 92 -4.72 6.86 -1.39
CA GLN A 92 -4.19 5.56 -1.03
C GLN A 92 -2.70 5.44 -1.39
N ASN A 93 -2.31 5.98 -2.53
CA ASN A 93 -0.93 6.02 -2.98
C ASN A 93 -0.04 6.87 -2.06
N ASP A 94 -0.54 8.02 -1.61
CA ASP A 94 0.18 8.87 -0.66
C ASP A 94 0.44 8.13 0.66
N PHE A 95 -0.60 7.47 1.20
CA PHE A 95 -0.45 6.64 2.39
C PHE A 95 0.58 5.52 2.22
N PHE A 96 0.64 4.90 1.03
CA PHE A 96 1.62 3.87 0.76
C PHE A 96 3.03 4.46 0.72
N THR A 97 3.21 5.58 0.03
CA THR A 97 4.50 6.28 -0.12
C THR A 97 5.14 6.60 1.23
N MET A 98 4.35 6.99 2.24
CA MET A 98 4.83 7.25 3.60
C MET A 98 5.60 6.08 4.23
N HIS A 99 5.35 4.84 3.80
CA HIS A 99 6.07 3.66 4.32
C HIS A 99 7.31 3.31 3.49
N TYR A 100 7.42 3.82 2.27
CA TYR A 100 8.56 3.58 1.36
C TYR A 100 9.63 4.68 1.42
N THR A 101 9.29 5.87 1.89
CA THR A 101 10.28 6.91 2.13
C THR A 101 11.17 6.52 3.31
N LYS A 102 12.48 6.78 3.19
CA LYS A 102 13.38 6.74 4.33
C LYS A 102 12.99 7.88 5.26
N THR A 103 12.63 7.56 6.49
CA THR A 103 12.69 8.53 7.57
C THR A 103 14.17 8.87 7.79
N ASP A 104 14.50 10.15 8.00
CA ASP A 104 15.88 10.64 8.22
C ASP A 104 16.64 9.92 9.36
N ASN A 105 15.97 9.08 10.14
CA ASN A 105 16.53 8.25 11.20
C ASN A 105 17.13 6.90 10.74
N ASP A 106 16.98 6.50 9.47
CA ASP A 106 17.52 5.23 8.95
C ASP A 106 19.00 5.31 8.54
N SER A 107 19.66 6.46 8.73
CA SER A 107 21.09 6.64 8.44
C SER A 107 22.03 6.23 9.58
N SER A 108 21.54 5.63 10.68
CA SER A 108 22.36 5.31 11.86
C SER A 108 22.43 3.84 12.27
N THR A 109 22.21 2.87 11.37
CA THR A 109 22.43 1.46 11.71
C THR A 109 22.85 0.61 10.49
N SER A 110 24.04 0.88 9.96
CA SER A 110 24.82 -0.13 9.24
C SER A 110 26.32 0.15 9.34
N ASN A 111 26.85 0.11 10.57
CA ASN A 111 28.24 -0.19 10.91
C ASN A 111 28.14 -0.69 12.36
N GLU A 112 28.27 -1.97 12.66
CA GLU A 112 29.55 -2.62 12.95
C GLU A 112 29.41 -4.14 12.79
N THR A 113 30.17 -4.74 11.87
CA THR A 113 30.58 -6.15 12.01
C THR A 113 31.53 -6.24 13.21
N PRO A 114 31.33 -7.17 14.18
CA PRO A 114 32.27 -7.32 15.27
C PRO A 114 33.58 -7.91 14.73
N THR A 115 34.61 -7.08 14.66
CA THR A 115 35.98 -7.54 14.45
C THR A 115 36.33 -8.55 15.53
N LYS A 116 36.52 -9.81 15.14
CA LYS A 116 37.13 -10.84 15.99
C LYS A 116 38.47 -10.33 16.49
N LYS A 117 38.53 -9.87 17.75
CA LYS A 117 39.80 -9.66 18.44
C LYS A 117 40.41 -11.04 18.69
N ASN A 118 41.36 -11.43 17.83
CA ASN A 118 42.34 -12.45 18.16
C ASN A 118 43.07 -12.00 19.42
N LYS A 119 42.77 -12.64 20.56
CA LYS A 119 43.67 -12.62 21.71
C LYS A 119 44.50 -13.90 21.67
N PHE A 120 45.68 -13.76 21.10
CA PHE A 120 46.82 -14.60 21.42
C PHE A 120 47.35 -14.13 22.79
N CYS A 121 47.34 -15.00 23.79
CA CYS A 121 48.16 -14.90 25.02
C CYS A 121 48.12 -16.29 25.68
N CYS A 122 49.06 -17.17 25.33
CA CYS A 122 50.29 -17.49 26.07
C CYS A 122 50.09 -18.65 27.06
N ILE A 123 50.73 -19.77 26.71
CA ILE A 123 51.38 -20.83 27.50
C ILE A 123 50.62 -21.33 28.75
#